data_AF-A0A8T7IVL8-F1
#
_entry.id   AF-A0A8T7IVL8-F1
#
_cell.length_a   1.000
_cell.length_b   1.000
_cell.length_c   1.000
_cell.angle_alpha   90.00
_cell.angle_beta   90.00
_cell.angle_gamma   90.00
#
_symmetry.space_group_name_H-M   'P 1'
#
loop_
_entity.id
_entity.type
_entity.pdbx_description
1 polymer ?
#
loop_
_entity_poly.entity_id
_entity_poly.type
_entity_poly.pdbx_seq_one_letter_code
_entity_poly.pdbx_strand_id
1 'polypeptide(L)'
;MDRSINPLIILLIASVANFSEALASETLQFERCYVDNVRPALECASFQTSDDANLHVVRAPAVKPLPESLPLFVLAGGPGQAASEMAVLISGPLSSVNQTSDVLFVDRRGTGQSNAWQCDLGDEQTDLDAMQLKVKSCYEMAVWPISQLNSKRSVDDLEEIRNALGVPKVNLWGGSWGTRFALLYARWYPDAINRMVLDAVAPQARSVLHTAAAAQTSLERLEQLCMLDTACAERFSGFVDELIALTTPLDATRTIHVTDPKSGEAISEEIANWMIAQTVRGALYQ
;
A
#
# COMPACT_ATOMS: atom_id res chain seq x y z
N MET A 1 -89.54 7.44 -15.01
CA MET A 1 -88.25 6.77 -15.28
C MET A 1 -87.33 7.84 -15.81
N ASP A 2 -86.12 8.06 -15.37
CA ASP A 2 -85.32 7.61 -14.23
C ASP A 2 -84.12 8.57 -14.21
N ARG A 3 -83.62 8.92 -13.02
CA ARG A 3 -82.27 9.44 -12.64
C ARG A 3 -81.59 10.53 -13.51
N SER A 4 -81.35 11.74 -12.99
CA SER A 4 -80.41 12.13 -11.92
C SER A 4 -78.91 12.18 -12.33
N ILE A 5 -78.21 13.16 -11.73
CA ILE A 5 -76.76 13.22 -11.41
C ILE A 5 -75.84 14.08 -12.31
N ASN A 6 -75.79 15.38 -11.98
CA ASN A 6 -74.57 16.16 -11.67
C ASN A 6 -73.87 15.51 -10.44
N PRO A 7 -72.55 15.57 -10.11
CA PRO A 7 -71.64 16.71 -10.35
C PRO A 7 -70.10 16.38 -10.35
N LEU A 8 -69.31 17.45 -10.21
CA LEU A 8 -67.99 17.52 -9.52
C LEU A 8 -66.74 17.00 -10.25
N ILE A 9 -66.02 17.95 -10.87
CA ILE A 9 -64.59 17.86 -11.14
C ILE A 9 -63.86 18.23 -9.84
N ILE A 10 -63.20 17.26 -9.21
CA ILE A 10 -62.25 17.46 -8.11
C ILE A 10 -60.86 17.66 -8.73
N LEU A 11 -60.27 18.84 -8.54
CA LEU A 11 -58.85 19.08 -8.81
C LEU A 11 -58.02 18.31 -7.78
N LEU A 12 -57.26 17.30 -8.24
CA LEU A 12 -56.15 16.74 -7.48
C LEU A 12 -54.94 17.66 -7.58
N ILE A 13 -54.62 18.36 -6.49
CA ILE A 13 -53.29 18.92 -6.26
C ILE A 13 -52.41 17.77 -5.80
N ALA A 14 -51.67 17.17 -6.73
CA ALA A 14 -50.60 16.24 -6.39
C ALA A 14 -49.39 17.04 -5.90
N SER A 15 -49.15 16.96 -4.59
CA SER A 15 -47.92 17.37 -3.92
C SER A 15 -46.71 16.80 -4.65
N VAL A 16 -45.93 17.66 -5.30
CA VAL A 16 -44.56 17.33 -5.71
C VAL A 16 -43.73 17.34 -4.44
N ALA A 17 -43.70 16.20 -3.75
CA ALA A 17 -42.77 15.99 -2.66
C ALA A 17 -41.36 16.07 -3.25
N ASN A 18 -40.56 17.02 -2.75
CA ASN A 18 -39.14 17.08 -2.98
C ASN A 18 -38.52 15.73 -2.57
N PHE A 19 -38.21 14.88 -3.56
CA PHE A 19 -37.21 13.82 -3.41
C PHE A 19 -35.83 14.48 -3.33
N SER A 20 -35.59 15.16 -2.22
CA SER A 20 -34.28 15.59 -1.77
C SER A 20 -34.08 15.07 -0.36
N GLU A 21 -34.43 13.80 -0.15
CA GLU A 21 -34.03 13.05 1.05
C GLU A 21 -32.58 12.61 0.88
N ALA A 22 -31.70 13.42 1.46
CA ALA A 22 -30.63 12.93 2.33
C ALA A 22 -29.88 11.67 1.87
N LEU A 23 -29.02 11.82 0.86
CA LEU A 23 -27.66 11.30 1.04
C LEU A 23 -26.95 12.31 1.95
N ALA A 24 -27.23 12.22 3.25
CA ALA A 24 -26.35 12.83 4.23
C ALA A 24 -24.96 12.25 3.91
N SER A 25 -24.04 13.10 3.46
CA SER A 25 -22.62 12.77 3.46
C SER A 25 -22.33 12.21 4.84
N GLU A 26 -22.09 10.91 4.97
CA GLU A 26 -21.54 10.37 6.20
C GLU A 26 -20.17 11.04 6.35
N THR A 27 -20.16 12.12 7.13
CA THR A 27 -18.96 12.83 7.49
C THR A 27 -18.05 11.82 8.18
N LEU A 28 -16.81 11.69 7.72
CA LEU A 28 -15.81 10.84 8.34
C LEU A 28 -15.72 11.17 9.84
N GLN A 29 -16.20 10.28 10.71
CA GLN A 29 -16.19 10.50 12.15
C GLN A 29 -14.90 9.93 12.73
N PHE A 30 -14.03 10.83 13.18
CA PHE A 30 -12.74 10.51 13.75
C PHE A 30 -12.82 10.41 15.27
N GLU A 31 -12.27 9.33 15.81
CA GLU A 31 -12.11 9.11 17.24
C GLU A 31 -10.63 8.94 17.58
N ARG A 32 -10.24 9.29 18.81
CA ARG A 32 -8.84 9.09 19.25
C ARG A 32 -8.50 7.61 19.22
N CYS A 33 -7.33 7.30 18.67
CA CYS A 33 -6.83 5.94 18.60
C CYS A 33 -5.33 5.87 18.89
N TYR A 34 -4.83 4.65 18.99
CA TYR A 34 -3.42 4.35 19.16
C TYR A 34 -2.95 3.46 18.01
N VAL A 35 -1.77 3.76 17.48
CA VAL A 35 -1.07 2.93 16.50
C VAL A 35 0.29 2.59 17.07
N ASP A 36 0.68 1.33 16.94
CA ASP A 36 1.93 0.83 17.50
C ASP A 36 3.13 1.65 17.05
N ASN A 37 4.03 1.94 17.99
CA ASN A 37 5.24 2.74 17.79
C ASN A 37 5.02 4.20 17.36
N VAL A 38 3.78 4.71 17.43
CA VAL A 38 3.46 6.12 17.18
C VAL A 38 3.16 6.83 18.50
N ARG A 39 3.98 7.81 18.86
CA ARG A 39 3.82 8.55 20.13
C ARG A 39 2.75 9.66 20.08
N PRO A 40 2.64 10.45 19.00
CA PRO A 40 1.61 11.48 18.93
C PRO A 40 0.20 10.90 18.93
N ALA A 41 -0.75 11.66 19.49
CA ALA A 41 -2.16 11.29 19.45
C ALA A 41 -2.65 11.28 18.00
N LEU A 42 -3.20 10.14 17.57
CA LEU A 42 -3.81 9.94 16.27
C LEU A 42 -5.33 9.86 16.42
N GLU A 43 -5.99 9.95 15.28
CA GLU A 43 -7.43 9.77 15.17
C GLU A 43 -7.72 8.73 14.10
N CYS A 44 -8.66 7.83 14.36
CA CYS A 44 -9.04 6.76 13.46
C CYS A 44 -10.52 6.88 13.10
N ALA A 45 -10.87 6.44 11.91
CA ALA A 45 -12.24 6.35 11.44
C ALA A 45 -12.44 5.06 10.63
N SER A 46 -13.68 4.59 10.62
CA SER A 46 -14.18 3.62 9.64
C SER A 46 -14.94 4.40 8.58
N PHE A 47 -14.73 4.10 7.30
CA PHE A 47 -15.42 4.73 6.18
C PHE A 47 -16.05 3.68 5.28
N GLN A 48 -17.37 3.70 5.17
CA GLN A 48 -18.09 2.86 4.23
C GLN A 48 -18.20 3.57 2.88
N THR A 49 -17.61 2.96 1.85
CA THR A 49 -17.68 3.47 0.47
C THR A 49 -19.04 3.22 -0.15
N SER A 50 -19.30 3.85 -1.30
CA SER A 50 -20.51 3.67 -2.10
C SER A 50 -20.74 2.25 -2.61
N ASP A 51 -19.71 1.40 -2.65
CA ASP A 51 -19.82 -0.02 -2.99
C ASP A 51 -19.67 -0.96 -1.78
N ASP A 52 -19.96 -0.43 -0.58
CA ASP A 52 -19.99 -1.14 0.71
C ASP A 52 -18.65 -1.72 1.18
N ALA A 53 -17.51 -1.31 0.58
CA ALA A 53 -16.22 -1.54 1.19
C ALA A 53 -16.07 -0.71 2.48
N ASN A 54 -15.62 -1.35 3.56
CA ASN A 54 -15.29 -0.65 4.80
C ASN A 54 -13.79 -0.40 4.89
N LEU A 55 -13.39 0.86 4.99
CA LEU A 55 -12.01 1.31 4.96
C LEU A 55 -11.60 1.87 6.32
N HIS A 56 -10.42 1.46 6.78
CA HIS A 56 -9.78 2.05 7.94
C HIS A 56 -8.95 3.27 7.53
N VAL A 57 -9.20 4.39 8.22
CA VAL A 57 -8.51 5.66 7.98
C VAL A 57 -7.86 6.11 9.28
N VAL A 58 -6.55 6.33 9.24
CA VAL A 58 -5.81 6.96 10.34
C VAL A 58 -5.46 8.39 9.92
N ARG A 59 -5.70 9.36 10.79
CA ARG A 59 -5.33 10.76 10.66
C ARG A 59 -4.38 11.14 11.79
N ALA A 60 -3.22 11.63 11.43
CA ALA A 60 -2.41 12.48 12.30
C ALA A 60 -2.89 13.92 12.11
N PRO A 61 -3.64 14.50 13.06
CA PRO A 61 -4.13 15.87 12.92
C PRO A 61 -2.95 16.85 12.91
N ALA A 62 -3.11 17.97 12.20
CA ALA A 62 -2.13 19.04 12.20
C ALA A 62 -1.92 19.59 13.63
N VAL A 63 -0.66 19.78 14.03
CA VAL A 63 -0.35 20.40 15.34
C VAL A 63 -0.85 21.85 15.38
N LYS A 64 -0.61 22.60 14.31
CA LYS A 64 -1.04 23.99 14.14
C LYS A 64 -1.53 24.20 12.70
N PRO A 65 -2.81 23.89 12.41
CA PRO A 65 -3.35 23.99 11.06
C PRO A 65 -3.26 25.43 10.53
N LEU A 66 -2.91 25.57 9.25
CA LEU A 66 -3.00 26.84 8.53
C LEU A 66 -4.28 26.85 7.68
N PRO A 67 -4.92 28.02 7.46
CA PRO A 67 -6.20 28.10 6.74
C PRO A 67 -6.20 27.49 5.33
N GLU A 68 -5.05 27.50 4.65
CA GLU A 68 -4.90 26.99 3.28
C GLU A 68 -4.22 25.61 3.21
N SER A 69 -3.92 25.00 4.36
CA SER A 69 -3.28 23.69 4.39
C SER A 69 -4.24 22.60 3.92
N LEU A 70 -3.84 21.91 2.85
CA LEU A 70 -4.52 20.71 2.39
C LEU A 70 -3.89 19.46 3.04
N PRO A 71 -4.68 18.41 3.30
CA PRO A 71 -4.17 17.19 3.88
C PRO A 71 -3.16 16.50 2.96
N LEU A 72 -2.22 15.77 3.55
CA LEU A 72 -1.33 14.85 2.86
C LEU A 72 -1.87 13.42 3.00
N PHE A 73 -2.13 12.76 1.87
CA PHE A 73 -2.42 11.33 1.85
C PHE A 73 -1.13 10.56 1.60
N VAL A 74 -0.80 9.66 2.51
CA VAL A 74 0.34 8.74 2.42
C VAL A 74 -0.11 7.45 1.76
N LEU A 75 0.50 7.14 0.63
CA LEU A 75 0.16 6.00 -0.21
C LEU A 75 1.23 4.92 -0.06
N ALA A 76 0.84 3.84 0.63
CA ALA A 76 1.74 2.73 0.93
C ALA A 76 2.19 1.93 -0.28
N GLY A 77 3.34 1.29 -0.11
CA GLY A 77 3.99 0.43 -1.10
C GLY A 77 3.48 -1.01 -1.07
N GLY A 78 4.41 -1.95 -1.30
CA GLY A 78 4.10 -3.37 -1.50
C GLY A 78 4.04 -3.74 -2.99
N PRO A 79 2.88 -4.11 -3.57
CA PRO A 79 1.50 -3.97 -3.07
C PRO A 79 1.19 -4.83 -1.84
N GLY A 80 0.18 -4.43 -1.06
CA GLY A 80 -0.34 -5.21 0.09
C GLY A 80 -0.04 -4.59 1.45
N GLN A 81 0.89 -3.63 1.52
CA GLN A 81 1.20 -2.89 2.75
C GLN A 81 0.02 -2.00 3.15
N ALA A 82 -0.31 -1.97 4.45
CA ALA A 82 -1.29 -1.06 5.01
C ALA A 82 -0.69 0.35 5.13
N ALA A 83 -1.48 1.39 4.85
CA ALA A 83 -0.98 2.76 5.03
C ALA A 83 -0.86 3.11 6.51
N SER A 84 -1.76 2.60 7.35
CA SER A 84 -1.77 2.81 8.79
C SER A 84 -0.46 2.37 9.47
N GLU A 85 0.19 1.32 8.97
CA GLU A 85 1.52 0.86 9.42
C GLU A 85 2.63 1.91 9.17
N MET A 86 2.43 2.81 8.22
CA MET A 86 3.35 3.89 7.91
C MET A 86 3.11 5.14 8.79
N ALA A 87 2.16 5.10 9.72
CA ALA A 87 1.89 6.22 10.63
C ALA A 87 3.14 6.62 11.44
N VAL A 88 4.08 5.70 11.69
CA VAL A 88 5.37 6.00 12.35
C VAL A 88 6.17 7.11 11.65
N LEU A 89 5.96 7.33 10.35
CA LEU A 89 6.64 8.39 9.59
C LEU A 89 6.34 9.80 10.14
N ILE A 90 5.23 9.99 10.85
CA ILE A 90 4.90 11.27 11.48
C ILE A 90 5.85 11.65 12.61
N SER A 91 6.54 10.67 13.22
CA SER A 91 7.59 10.91 14.22
C SER A 91 8.96 11.16 13.60
N GLY A 92 9.08 11.13 12.27
CA GLY A 92 10.34 11.32 11.55
C GLY A 92 10.17 12.19 10.31
N PRO A 93 10.26 11.63 9.09
CA PRO A 93 10.32 12.40 7.84
C PRO A 93 9.08 13.26 7.57
N LEU A 94 7.90 12.89 8.09
CA LEU A 94 6.67 13.66 7.90
C LEU A 94 6.36 14.61 9.06
N SER A 95 7.20 14.67 10.09
CA SER A 95 6.98 15.53 11.27
C SER A 95 6.77 17.00 10.90
N SER A 96 7.56 17.52 9.96
CA SER A 96 7.46 18.92 9.52
C SER A 96 6.18 19.19 8.72
N VAL A 97 5.68 18.20 7.97
CA VAL A 97 4.39 18.31 7.26
C VAL A 97 3.24 18.32 8.26
N ASN A 98 3.27 17.38 9.22
CA ASN A 98 2.25 17.25 10.26
C ASN A 98 2.16 18.46 11.21
N GLN A 99 3.17 19.34 11.24
CA GLN A 99 3.04 20.62 11.95
C GLN A 99 1.89 21.49 11.43
N THR A 100 1.59 21.43 10.12
CA THR A 100 0.68 22.39 9.47
C THR A 100 -0.44 21.75 8.66
N SER A 101 -0.32 20.47 8.29
CA SER A 101 -1.31 19.71 7.53
C SER A 101 -1.66 18.42 8.25
N ASP A 102 -2.93 18.03 8.15
CA ASP A 102 -3.33 16.67 8.49
C ASP A 102 -2.57 15.68 7.60
N VAL A 103 -2.14 14.55 8.16
CA VAL A 103 -1.55 13.44 7.41
C VAL A 103 -2.47 12.24 7.55
N LEU A 104 -2.99 11.75 6.43
CA LEU A 104 -3.91 10.62 6.40
C LEU A 104 -3.23 9.38 5.82
N PHE A 105 -3.56 8.26 6.44
CA PHE A 105 -3.14 6.91 6.07
C PHE A 105 -4.42 6.10 5.88
N VAL A 106 -4.74 5.82 4.62
CA VAL A 106 -5.94 5.05 4.26
C VAL A 106 -5.50 3.64 3.90
N ASP A 107 -5.94 2.67 4.70
CA ASP A 107 -5.74 1.26 4.36
C ASP A 107 -6.60 0.93 3.15
N ARG A 108 -5.97 0.46 2.08
CA ARG A 108 -6.69 0.06 0.87
C ARG A 108 -7.52 -1.19 1.16
N ARG A 109 -8.66 -1.35 0.49
CA ARG A 109 -9.44 -2.59 0.52
C ARG A 109 -8.55 -3.83 0.37
N GLY A 110 -8.68 -4.79 1.29
CA GLY A 110 -7.85 -5.99 1.32
C GLY A 110 -6.49 -5.84 2.02
N THR A 111 -6.20 -4.70 2.66
CA THR A 111 -4.96 -4.46 3.43
C THR A 111 -5.29 -3.94 4.84
N GLY A 112 -4.36 -4.12 5.78
CA GLY A 112 -4.45 -3.59 7.14
C GLY A 112 -5.80 -3.87 7.81
N GLN A 113 -6.40 -2.84 8.39
CA GLN A 113 -7.71 -2.94 9.04
C GLN A 113 -8.89 -2.80 8.06
N SER A 114 -8.63 -2.59 6.76
CA SER A 114 -9.64 -2.57 5.69
C SER A 114 -9.95 -3.99 5.17
N ASN A 115 -10.28 -4.90 6.09
CA ASN A 115 -10.50 -6.33 5.87
C ASN A 115 -9.34 -6.99 5.09
N ALA A 116 -8.14 -7.02 5.68
CA ALA A 116 -6.98 -7.66 5.04
C ALA A 116 -7.27 -9.08 4.54
N TRP A 117 -6.91 -9.37 3.29
CA TRP A 117 -6.98 -10.72 2.75
C TRP A 117 -5.62 -11.39 2.94
N GLN A 118 -5.51 -12.22 3.98
CA GLN A 118 -4.26 -12.86 4.38
C GLN A 118 -4.20 -14.29 3.85
N CYS A 119 -3.22 -14.56 2.99
CA CYS A 119 -2.87 -15.90 2.53
C CYS A 119 -1.69 -16.43 3.34
N ASP A 120 -1.87 -17.53 4.05
CA ASP A 120 -0.72 -18.26 4.61
C ASP A 120 -0.02 -19.03 3.49
N LEU A 121 1.04 -18.42 2.96
CA LEU A 121 1.93 -19.07 2.01
C LEU A 121 3.08 -19.78 2.75
N GLY A 122 3.46 -19.35 3.96
CA GLY A 122 4.67 -19.80 4.63
C GLY A 122 5.96 -19.25 4.01
N ASP A 123 7.06 -19.36 4.76
CA ASP A 123 8.28 -18.55 4.54
C ASP A 123 9.24 -19.08 3.46
N GLU A 124 9.08 -20.34 3.03
CA GLU A 124 9.96 -20.96 2.03
C GLU A 124 9.14 -21.73 0.99
N GLN A 125 9.29 -21.35 -0.28
CA GLN A 125 8.63 -22.05 -1.38
C GLN A 125 9.59 -22.16 -2.56
N THR A 126 10.34 -23.25 -2.55
CA THR A 126 11.16 -23.71 -3.67
C THR A 126 10.37 -24.52 -4.68
N ASP A 127 9.20 -25.02 -4.27
CA ASP A 127 8.30 -25.83 -5.09
C ASP A 127 7.16 -24.97 -5.66
N LEU A 128 7.20 -24.76 -6.98
CA LEU A 128 6.19 -24.00 -7.72
C LEU A 128 4.82 -24.67 -7.70
N ASP A 129 4.75 -26.00 -7.71
CA ASP A 129 3.47 -26.72 -7.71
C ASP A 129 2.81 -26.59 -6.33
N ALA A 130 3.60 -26.71 -5.26
CA ALA A 130 3.13 -26.44 -3.90
C ALA A 130 2.66 -24.98 -3.74
N MET A 131 3.40 -24.01 -4.28
CA MET A 131 3.01 -22.60 -4.28
C MET A 131 1.68 -22.39 -5.02
N GLN A 132 1.52 -22.99 -6.21
CA GLN A 132 0.28 -22.88 -6.98
C GLN A 132 -0.93 -23.42 -6.21
N LEU A 133 -0.78 -24.56 -5.53
CA LEU A 133 -1.85 -25.13 -4.71
C LEU A 133 -2.21 -24.23 -3.52
N LYS A 134 -1.22 -23.64 -2.84
CA LYS A 134 -1.45 -22.70 -1.74
C LYS A 134 -2.14 -21.42 -2.20
N VAL A 135 -1.68 -20.83 -3.31
CA VAL A 135 -2.29 -19.63 -3.91
C VAL A 135 -3.73 -19.92 -4.34
N LYS A 136 -3.96 -21.08 -4.99
CA LYS A 136 -5.31 -21.52 -5.38
C LYS A 136 -6.22 -21.67 -4.15
N SER A 137 -5.75 -22.35 -3.11
CA SER A 137 -6.51 -22.53 -1.87
C SER A 137 -6.85 -21.18 -1.22
N CYS A 138 -5.89 -20.25 -1.18
CA CYS A 138 -6.18 -18.91 -0.67
C CYS A 138 -7.22 -18.18 -1.52
N TYR A 139 -7.12 -18.27 -2.85
CA TYR A 139 -8.09 -17.70 -3.79
C TYR A 139 -9.51 -18.22 -3.55
N GLU A 140 -9.65 -19.53 -3.33
CA GLU A 140 -10.94 -20.16 -3.03
C GLU A 140 -11.52 -19.75 -1.67
N MET A 141 -10.69 -19.25 -0.74
CA MET A 141 -11.08 -18.73 0.57
C MET A 141 -11.18 -17.20 0.63
N ALA A 142 -11.21 -16.52 -0.52
CA ALA A 142 -11.25 -15.06 -0.56
C ALA A 142 -12.47 -14.49 0.17
N VAL A 143 -12.20 -13.57 1.11
CA VAL A 143 -13.23 -12.82 1.86
C VAL A 143 -13.73 -11.57 1.12
N TRP A 144 -13.08 -11.23 0.01
CA TRP A 144 -13.49 -10.18 -0.91
C TRP A 144 -13.89 -10.79 -2.25
N PRO A 145 -14.88 -10.23 -2.95
CA PRO A 145 -15.00 -10.48 -4.39
C PRO A 145 -13.68 -10.02 -5.03
N ILE A 146 -12.92 -10.93 -5.64
CA ILE A 146 -11.61 -10.60 -6.22
C ILE A 146 -11.72 -9.52 -7.30
N SER A 147 -12.87 -9.45 -7.98
CA SER A 147 -13.21 -8.36 -8.91
C SER A 147 -13.17 -6.98 -8.25
N GLN A 148 -13.33 -6.88 -6.93
CA GLN A 148 -13.26 -5.64 -6.16
C GLN A 148 -11.82 -5.29 -5.72
N LEU A 149 -10.89 -6.23 -5.70
CA LEU A 149 -9.50 -6.00 -5.31
C LEU A 149 -8.65 -5.54 -6.50
N ASN A 150 -8.96 -4.35 -7.02
CA ASN A 150 -8.24 -3.78 -8.16
C ASN A 150 -7.89 -2.31 -7.93
N SER A 151 -6.97 -1.78 -8.74
CA SER A 151 -6.47 -0.41 -8.56
C SER A 151 -7.50 0.68 -8.84
N LYS A 152 -8.47 0.44 -9.73
CA LYS A 152 -9.53 1.43 -10.00
C LYS A 152 -10.38 1.62 -8.75
N ARG A 153 -10.85 0.53 -8.17
CA ARG A 153 -11.61 0.54 -6.93
C ARG A 153 -10.86 1.22 -5.79
N SER A 154 -9.59 0.86 -5.58
CA SER A 154 -8.76 1.55 -4.57
C SER A 154 -8.60 3.05 -4.83
N VAL A 155 -8.56 3.51 -6.09
CA VAL A 155 -8.45 4.95 -6.38
C VAL A 155 -9.77 5.66 -6.09
N ASP A 156 -10.89 5.02 -6.43
CA ASP A 156 -12.24 5.55 -6.15
C ASP A 156 -12.47 5.69 -4.66
N ASP A 157 -12.06 4.69 -3.87
CA ASP A 157 -12.05 4.74 -2.40
C ASP A 157 -11.39 6.00 -1.85
N LEU A 158 -10.20 6.33 -2.37
CA LEU A 158 -9.42 7.47 -1.93
C LEU A 158 -10.11 8.79 -2.31
N GLU A 159 -10.78 8.82 -3.45
CA GLU A 159 -11.56 9.96 -3.92
C GLU A 159 -12.84 10.15 -3.09
N GLU A 160 -13.54 9.08 -2.74
CA GLU A 160 -14.69 9.12 -1.85
C GLU A 160 -14.30 9.67 -0.47
N ILE A 161 -13.16 9.22 0.08
CA ILE A 161 -12.62 9.76 1.34
C ILE A 161 -12.28 11.25 1.20
N ARG A 162 -11.64 11.68 0.10
CA ARG A 162 -11.38 13.11 -0.15
C ARG A 162 -12.68 13.92 -0.12
N ASN A 163 -13.71 13.43 -0.82
CA ASN A 163 -15.01 14.10 -0.88
C ASN A 163 -15.69 14.14 0.51
N ALA A 164 -15.62 13.05 1.28
CA ALA A 164 -16.16 12.98 2.64
C ALA A 164 -15.44 13.92 3.63
N LEU A 165 -14.15 14.22 3.41
CA LEU A 165 -13.41 15.24 4.14
C LEU A 165 -13.80 16.68 3.75
N GLY A 166 -14.53 16.86 2.65
CA GLY A 166 -14.96 18.18 2.16
C GLY A 166 -13.82 19.06 1.62
N VAL A 167 -12.65 18.49 1.33
CA VAL A 167 -11.49 19.25 0.83
C VAL A 167 -11.47 19.24 -0.70
N PRO A 168 -11.20 20.37 -1.37
CA PRO A 168 -11.24 20.45 -2.82
C PRO A 168 -10.10 19.68 -3.50
N LYS A 169 -8.96 19.54 -2.81
CA LYS A 169 -7.74 18.89 -3.31
C LYS A 169 -6.96 18.25 -2.17
N VAL A 170 -6.06 17.34 -2.52
CA VAL A 170 -5.13 16.69 -1.58
C VAL A 170 -3.68 16.83 -2.05
N ASN A 171 -2.76 16.73 -1.10
CA ASN A 171 -1.37 16.42 -1.39
C ASN A 171 -1.19 14.90 -1.36
N LEU A 172 -0.38 14.35 -2.25
CA LEU A 172 -0.06 12.92 -2.28
C LEU A 172 1.43 12.70 -2.04
N TRP A 173 1.76 11.72 -1.21
CA TRP A 173 3.10 11.13 -1.16
C TRP A 173 2.95 9.63 -1.36
N GLY A 174 3.61 9.08 -2.36
CA GLY A 174 3.61 7.64 -2.61
C GLY A 174 5.02 7.09 -2.64
N GLY A 175 5.26 5.99 -1.93
CA GLY A 175 6.52 5.26 -1.93
C GLY A 175 6.39 3.92 -2.64
N SER A 176 7.35 3.54 -3.48
CA SER A 176 7.36 2.23 -4.16
C SER A 176 6.06 2.00 -4.96
N TRP A 177 5.29 0.93 -4.72
CA TRP A 177 3.99 0.71 -5.37
C TRP A 177 2.97 1.86 -5.11
N GLY A 178 3.12 2.61 -4.02
CA GLY A 178 2.36 3.82 -3.75
C GLY A 178 2.52 4.88 -4.86
N THR A 179 3.65 4.90 -5.57
CA THR A 179 3.84 5.77 -6.74
C THR A 179 2.96 5.36 -7.92
N ARG A 180 2.77 4.05 -8.15
CA ARG A 180 1.80 3.56 -9.15
C ARG A 180 0.41 4.01 -8.80
N PHE A 181 0.06 3.90 -7.52
CA PHE A 181 -1.25 4.29 -7.03
C PHE A 181 -1.48 5.80 -7.17
N ALA A 182 -0.51 6.63 -6.80
CA ALA A 182 -0.53 8.08 -6.99
C ALA A 182 -0.71 8.47 -8.47
N LEU A 183 0.03 7.83 -9.38
CA LEU A 183 -0.08 8.05 -10.82
C LEU A 183 -1.45 7.66 -11.38
N LEU A 184 -2.09 6.62 -10.82
CA LEU A 184 -3.45 6.23 -11.20
C LEU A 184 -4.48 7.23 -10.67
N TYR A 185 -4.30 7.74 -9.45
CA TYR A 185 -5.12 8.81 -8.91
C TYR A 185 -4.99 10.07 -9.79
N ALA A 186 -3.78 10.47 -10.17
CA ALA A 186 -3.57 11.58 -11.10
C ALA A 186 -4.20 11.37 -12.47
N ARG A 187 -4.27 10.11 -12.95
CA ARG A 187 -4.91 9.80 -14.23
C ARG A 187 -6.43 9.92 -14.17
N TRP A 188 -7.07 9.48 -13.08
CA TRP A 188 -8.52 9.43 -12.98
C TRP A 188 -9.14 10.67 -12.32
N TYR A 189 -8.41 11.33 -11.43
CA TYR A 189 -8.82 12.51 -10.67
C TYR A 189 -7.75 13.61 -10.70
N PRO A 190 -7.32 14.09 -11.88
CA PRO A 190 -6.23 15.07 -11.99
C PRO A 190 -6.53 16.39 -11.26
N ASP A 191 -7.78 16.84 -11.28
CA ASP A 191 -8.19 18.11 -10.69
C ASP A 191 -8.21 18.09 -9.14
N ALA A 192 -8.22 16.89 -8.55
CA ALA A 192 -8.22 16.69 -7.10
C ALA A 192 -6.81 16.77 -6.48
N ILE A 193 -5.76 16.94 -7.27
CA ILE A 193 -4.38 17.00 -6.78
C ILE A 193 -3.90 18.44 -6.66
N ASN A 194 -3.33 18.77 -5.50
CA ASN A 194 -2.58 20.01 -5.27
C ASN A 194 -1.07 19.81 -5.50
N ARG A 195 -0.49 18.81 -4.83
CA ARG A 195 0.94 18.44 -4.95
C ARG A 195 1.07 16.93 -4.90
N MET A 196 2.11 16.40 -5.56
CA MET A 196 2.38 14.97 -5.60
C MET A 196 3.89 14.73 -5.51
N VAL A 197 4.30 13.86 -4.59
CA VAL A 197 5.66 13.34 -4.46
C VAL A 197 5.63 11.85 -4.75
N LEU A 198 6.55 11.42 -5.62
CA LEU A 198 6.74 10.02 -5.98
C LEU A 198 8.14 9.61 -5.55
N ASP A 199 8.22 8.71 -4.58
CA ASP A 199 9.47 8.22 -3.98
C ASP A 199 9.71 6.76 -4.36
N ALA A 200 10.93 6.43 -4.81
CA ALA A 200 11.26 5.12 -5.40
C ALA A 200 10.26 4.67 -6.49
N VAL A 201 10.21 5.44 -7.59
CA VAL A 201 9.13 5.34 -8.60
C VAL A 201 9.04 3.95 -9.25
N ALA A 202 7.88 3.33 -9.11
CA ALA A 202 7.44 2.19 -9.90
C ALA A 202 6.56 2.72 -11.06
N PRO A 203 7.06 2.86 -12.30
CA PRO A 203 6.27 3.40 -13.39
C PRO A 203 5.25 2.37 -13.90
N GLN A 204 4.09 2.83 -14.39
CA GLN A 204 3.03 1.97 -14.94
C GLN A 204 3.51 1.12 -16.13
N ALA A 205 4.39 1.69 -16.97
CA ALA A 205 4.84 1.08 -18.21
C ALA A 205 5.91 -0.01 -18.04
N ARG A 206 6.43 -0.25 -16.82
CA ARG A 206 7.45 -1.28 -16.58
C ARG A 206 6.96 -2.31 -15.58
N SER A 207 7.14 -3.59 -15.86
CA SER A 207 6.88 -4.62 -14.86
C SER A 207 7.80 -4.42 -13.66
N VAL A 208 7.22 -4.46 -12.46
CA VAL A 208 7.96 -4.47 -11.20
C VAL A 208 8.70 -5.78 -10.96
N LEU A 209 8.52 -6.78 -11.83
CA LEU A 209 9.23 -8.06 -11.78
C LEU A 209 10.61 -8.00 -12.45
N HIS A 210 10.94 -6.94 -13.19
CA HIS A 210 12.27 -6.78 -13.82
C HIS A 210 13.33 -6.23 -12.85
N THR A 211 13.27 -6.57 -11.58
CA THR A 211 14.21 -6.10 -10.55
C THR A 211 15.54 -6.84 -10.58
N ALA A 212 15.60 -8.07 -11.10
CA ALA A 212 16.83 -8.87 -11.12
C ALA A 212 17.96 -8.22 -11.93
N ALA A 213 17.66 -7.71 -13.14
CA ALA A 213 18.65 -7.02 -13.96
C ALA A 213 19.12 -5.69 -13.33
N ALA A 214 18.21 -4.97 -12.67
CA ALA A 214 18.56 -3.76 -11.94
C ALA A 214 19.47 -4.08 -10.74
N ALA A 215 19.19 -5.15 -9.99
CA ALA A 215 20.03 -5.61 -8.90
C ALA A 215 21.43 -6.00 -9.39
N GLN A 216 21.55 -6.72 -10.51
CA GLN A 216 22.83 -7.05 -11.12
C GLN A 216 23.61 -5.77 -11.48
N THR A 217 22.95 -4.81 -12.13
CA THR A 217 23.56 -3.52 -12.48
C THR A 217 24.05 -2.76 -11.24
N SER A 218 23.27 -2.79 -10.15
CA SER A 218 23.66 -2.18 -8.87
C SER A 218 24.88 -2.86 -8.24
N LEU A 219 24.97 -4.19 -8.33
CA LEU A 219 26.11 -4.95 -7.81
C LEU A 219 27.40 -4.64 -8.59
N GLU A 220 27.33 -4.64 -9.92
CA GLU A 220 28.44 -4.24 -10.80
C GLU A 220 28.86 -2.79 -10.55
N ARG A 221 27.89 -1.90 -10.31
CA ARG A 221 28.17 -0.51 -9.97
C ARG A 221 28.85 -0.39 -8.60
N LEU A 222 28.46 -1.18 -7.62
CA LEU A 222 29.10 -1.22 -6.31
C LEU A 222 30.56 -1.68 -6.43
N GLU A 223 30.85 -2.68 -7.27
CA GLU A 223 32.23 -3.12 -7.53
C GLU A 223 33.06 -2.02 -8.20
N GLN A 224 32.50 -1.32 -9.20
CA GLN A 224 33.17 -0.18 -9.82
C GLN A 224 33.51 0.91 -8.79
N LEU A 225 32.59 1.22 -7.87
CA LEU A 225 32.84 2.19 -6.80
C LEU A 225 33.90 1.69 -5.81
N CYS A 226 33.88 0.40 -5.48
CA CYS A 226 34.89 -0.23 -4.64
C CYS A 226 36.29 -0.13 -5.26
N MET A 227 36.42 -0.30 -6.58
CA MET A 227 37.70 -0.19 -7.29
C MET A 227 38.28 1.23 -7.33
N LEU A 228 37.46 2.26 -7.06
CA LEU A 228 37.91 3.63 -6.93
C LEU A 228 38.42 3.96 -5.51
N ASP A 229 38.11 3.12 -4.52
CA ASP A 229 38.54 3.28 -3.13
C ASP A 229 39.67 2.29 -2.81
N THR A 230 40.84 2.79 -2.39
CA THR A 230 42.02 1.94 -2.16
C THR A 230 41.78 0.88 -1.09
N ALA A 231 41.14 1.23 0.02
CA ALA A 231 40.91 0.29 1.11
C ALA A 231 39.89 -0.78 0.74
N CYS A 232 38.85 -0.42 -0.03
CA CYS A 232 37.90 -1.37 -0.57
C CYS A 232 38.56 -2.29 -1.59
N ALA A 233 39.32 -1.73 -2.54
CA ALA A 233 39.95 -2.49 -3.61
C ALA A 233 40.95 -3.52 -3.08
N GLU A 234 41.76 -3.17 -2.08
CA GLU A 234 42.71 -4.10 -1.45
C GLU A 234 42.02 -5.27 -0.75
N ARG A 235 40.78 -5.10 -0.29
CA ARG A 235 40.08 -6.09 0.55
C ARG A 235 38.99 -6.87 -0.18
N PHE A 236 38.37 -6.29 -1.20
CA PHE A 236 37.13 -6.78 -1.80
C PHE A 236 37.15 -6.70 -3.34
N SER A 237 38.29 -6.77 -4.02
CA SER A 237 38.28 -6.81 -5.50
C SER A 237 37.69 -8.09 -6.06
N GLY A 238 36.84 -7.99 -7.10
CA GLY A 238 36.31 -9.14 -7.85
C GLY A 238 35.16 -9.89 -7.16
N PHE A 239 34.48 -9.26 -6.20
CA PHE A 239 33.42 -9.93 -5.42
C PHE A 239 32.19 -10.29 -6.28
N VAL A 240 31.96 -9.60 -7.41
CA VAL A 240 30.86 -9.95 -8.33
C VAL A 240 31.12 -11.30 -8.97
N ASP A 241 32.33 -11.51 -9.52
CA ASP A 241 32.73 -12.76 -10.15
C ASP A 241 32.77 -13.90 -9.13
N GLU A 242 33.25 -13.63 -7.91
CA GLU A 242 33.23 -14.60 -6.82
C GLU A 242 31.81 -15.03 -6.46
N LEU A 243 30.86 -14.09 -6.39
CA LEU A 243 29.46 -14.40 -6.13
C LEU A 243 28.84 -15.25 -7.27
N ILE A 244 29.14 -14.92 -8.53
CA ILE A 244 28.65 -15.68 -9.69
C ILE A 244 29.20 -17.11 -9.65
N ALA A 245 30.49 -17.27 -9.36
CA ALA A 245 31.12 -18.58 -9.23
C ALA A 245 30.55 -19.36 -8.03
N LEU A 246 30.29 -18.69 -6.91
CA LEU A 246 29.71 -19.30 -5.72
C LEU A 246 28.29 -19.84 -5.98
N THR A 247 27.50 -19.09 -6.74
CA THR A 247 26.07 -19.38 -6.99
C THR A 247 25.82 -20.25 -8.23
N THR A 248 26.87 -20.65 -8.95
CA THR A 248 26.75 -21.49 -10.16
C THR A 248 27.19 -22.94 -9.88
N PRO A 249 26.36 -23.96 -10.17
CA PRO A 249 24.98 -23.86 -10.64
C PRO A 249 24.00 -23.53 -9.50
N LEU A 250 22.86 -22.90 -9.83
CA LEU A 250 21.91 -22.36 -8.83
C LEU A 250 21.23 -23.43 -7.97
N ASP A 251 21.11 -24.65 -8.50
CA ASP A 251 20.47 -25.81 -7.86
C ASP A 251 21.40 -26.61 -6.95
N ALA A 252 22.72 -26.38 -7.00
CA ALA A 252 23.64 -27.03 -6.09
C ALA A 252 23.38 -26.61 -4.63
N THR A 253 23.46 -27.56 -3.71
CA THR A 253 23.33 -27.34 -2.28
C THR A 253 24.69 -27.47 -1.57
N ARG A 254 24.79 -26.83 -0.41
CA ARG A 254 25.95 -26.87 0.47
C ARG A 254 25.49 -27.01 1.91
N THR A 255 26.14 -27.88 2.66
CA THR A 255 25.95 -27.93 4.12
C THR A 255 26.64 -26.74 4.77
N ILE A 256 25.90 -25.97 5.57
CA ILE A 256 26.44 -24.97 6.48
C ILE A 256 26.25 -25.41 7.92
N HIS A 257 27.17 -24.96 8.77
CA HIS A 257 27.05 -25.12 10.22
C HIS A 257 26.79 -23.75 10.81
N VAL A 258 25.60 -23.56 11.38
CA VAL A 258 25.17 -22.29 11.97
C VAL A 258 24.66 -22.52 13.38
N THR A 259 24.66 -21.47 14.19
CA THR A 259 24.02 -21.49 15.50
C THR A 259 22.58 -21.03 15.31
N ASP A 260 21.62 -21.85 15.71
CA ASP A 260 20.20 -21.49 15.70
C ASP A 260 19.99 -20.27 16.61
N PRO A 261 19.51 -19.12 16.09
CA PRO A 261 19.33 -17.91 16.89
C PRO A 261 18.23 -18.03 17.96
N LYS A 262 17.34 -19.04 17.87
CA LYS A 262 16.28 -19.29 18.85
C LYS A 262 16.74 -20.21 19.98
N SER A 263 17.42 -21.31 19.66
CA SER A 263 17.84 -22.32 20.64
C SER A 263 19.28 -22.16 21.13
N GLY A 264 20.15 -21.53 20.34
CA GLY A 264 21.59 -21.42 20.60
C GLY A 264 22.38 -22.70 20.27
N GLU A 265 21.73 -23.73 19.72
CA GLU A 265 22.39 -24.99 19.37
C GLU A 265 23.08 -24.90 17.99
N ALA A 266 24.17 -25.66 17.82
CA ALA A 266 24.81 -25.79 16.52
C ALA A 266 24.00 -26.74 15.64
N ILE A 267 23.47 -26.23 14.54
CA ILE A 267 22.69 -26.98 13.56
C ILE A 267 23.44 -27.05 12.23
N SER A 268 23.16 -28.10 11.46
CA SER A 268 23.64 -28.25 10.09
C SER A 268 22.46 -28.09 9.15
N GLU A 269 22.54 -27.15 8.22
CA GLU A 269 21.48 -26.88 7.25
C GLU A 269 22.03 -27.01 5.82
N GLU A 270 21.20 -27.52 4.92
CA GLU A 270 21.47 -27.49 3.49
C GLU A 270 20.94 -26.17 2.92
N ILE A 271 21.84 -25.33 2.43
CA ILE A 271 21.46 -24.15 1.67
C ILE A 271 21.76 -24.35 0.19
N ALA A 272 20.76 -24.08 -0.64
CA ALA A 272 20.94 -24.07 -2.07
C ALA A 272 21.58 -22.76 -2.54
N ASN A 273 22.39 -22.82 -3.59
CA ASN A 273 23.07 -21.66 -4.17
C ASN A 273 22.10 -20.52 -4.57
N TRP A 274 20.90 -20.87 -5.06
CA TRP A 274 19.88 -19.86 -5.36
C TRP A 274 19.44 -19.07 -4.12
N MET A 275 19.48 -19.65 -2.91
CA MET A 275 19.16 -18.94 -1.66
C MET A 275 20.18 -17.83 -1.41
N ILE A 276 21.46 -18.11 -1.61
CA ILE A 276 22.55 -17.13 -1.49
C ILE A 276 22.34 -15.99 -2.49
N ALA A 277 22.05 -16.33 -3.76
CA ALA A 277 21.76 -15.35 -4.80
C ALA A 277 20.56 -14.46 -4.43
N GLN A 278 19.49 -15.06 -3.88
CA GLN A 278 18.31 -14.33 -3.42
C GLN A 278 18.59 -13.44 -2.22
N THR A 279 19.41 -13.88 -1.26
CA THR A 279 19.82 -13.07 -0.11
C THR A 279 20.57 -11.81 -0.57
N VAL A 280 21.54 -11.96 -1.46
CA VAL A 280 22.28 -10.80 -2.01
C VAL A 280 21.34 -9.90 -2.80
N ARG A 281 20.51 -10.45 -3.69
CA ARG A 281 19.52 -9.67 -4.44
C ARG A 281 18.57 -8.90 -3.51
N GLY A 282 18.12 -9.53 -2.42
CA GLY A 282 17.26 -8.91 -1.41
C GLY A 282 17.95 -7.76 -0.69
N ALA A 283 19.23 -7.90 -0.34
CA ALA A 283 20.02 -6.84 0.28
C ALA A 283 20.22 -5.62 -0.65
N LEU A 284 20.27 -5.83 -1.96
CA LEU A 284 20.36 -4.77 -2.97
C LEU A 284 19.03 -4.07 -3.27
N TYR A 285 17.92 -4.57 -2.72
CA TYR A 285 16.58 -4.03 -2.94
C TYR A 285 16.17 -2.99 -1.86
N GLN A 286 17.10 -2.55 -1.01
CA GLN A 286 16.86 -1.53 0.02
C GLN A 286 16.85 -0.10 -0.53
#